data_AF-A0AB35L6C2-F1
#
_entry.id   AF-A0AB35L6C2-F1
#
_cell.length_a   1.000
_cell.length_b   1.000
_cell.length_c   1.000
_cell.angle_alpha   90.00
_cell.angle_beta   90.00
_cell.angle_gamma   90.00
#
_symmetry.space_group_name_H-M   'P 1'
#
loop_
_entity.id
_entity.type
_entity.pdbx_description
1 polymer ?
#
loop_
_entity_poly.entity_id
_entity_poly.type
_entity_poly.pdbx_seq_one_letter_code
_entity_poly.pdbx_strand_id
1 'polypeptide(L)'
;MSNDVKRLPDLIPSYARYYMVSHQEAAYALHELIQELSVEYVDVREDRLSLDKVFWVGRVGESKRSARFYNLSFEGLGKYFDSFINPLPEVDNSLVGCFCASEAELKRIPASVIYFSRKALVELILNARLEVPAFILSDEVLQAEENQGDAGFKQKEQNYISLIINGLFEMIKEVDKAHTEQFLDEESKRRAETIKRRALGLRSARKNFNPCPAILSLAEAAGVDMPNSPKTLRKYMGDNLSGDAGSAD
;
A
#
# COMPACT_ATOMS: atom_id res chain seq x y z
N MET A 1 6.24 21.30 12.56
CA MET A 1 4.84 21.35 12.05
C MET A 1 4.00 20.44 12.92
N SER A 2 2.77 20.83 13.27
CA SER A 2 1.89 19.97 14.08
C SER A 2 1.50 18.72 13.27
N ASN A 3 1.68 17.52 13.83
CA ASN A 3 1.29 16.21 13.24
C ASN A 3 -0.21 16.11 12.90
N ASP A 4 -0.97 17.09 13.34
CA ASP A 4 -2.41 17.20 13.15
C ASP A 4 -2.81 17.53 11.71
N VAL A 5 -1.93 18.18 10.94
CA VAL A 5 -2.27 18.65 9.59
C VAL A 5 -1.86 17.61 8.54
N LYS A 6 -2.82 17.11 7.77
CA LYS A 6 -2.64 16.11 6.70
C LYS A 6 -3.23 16.62 5.38
N ARG A 7 -2.90 16.00 4.24
CA ARG A 7 -3.53 16.33 2.94
C ARG A 7 -4.69 15.38 2.65
N LEU A 8 -5.68 15.88 1.93
CA LEU A 8 -6.85 15.09 1.52
C LEU A 8 -6.48 13.78 0.79
N PRO A 9 -5.52 13.75 -0.16
CA PRO A 9 -5.15 12.50 -0.84
C PRO A 9 -4.51 11.47 0.07
N ASP A 10 -3.99 11.87 1.24
CA ASP A 10 -3.36 10.95 2.18
C ASP A 10 -4.41 10.10 2.93
N LEU A 11 -5.71 10.43 2.88
CA LEU A 11 -6.79 9.69 3.56
C LEU A 11 -6.98 8.27 3.01
N ILE A 12 -7.13 8.11 1.69
CA ILE A 12 -7.38 6.79 1.07
C ILE A 12 -6.22 5.82 1.37
N PRO A 13 -4.94 6.17 1.11
CA PRO A 13 -3.83 5.28 1.43
C PRO A 13 -3.69 4.99 2.92
N SER A 14 -3.96 5.97 3.79
CA SER A 14 -3.91 5.78 5.25
C SER A 14 -4.97 4.78 5.72
N TYR A 15 -6.20 4.91 5.22
CA TYR A 15 -7.28 3.98 5.51
C TYR A 15 -6.95 2.57 5.00
N ALA A 16 -6.58 2.47 3.71
CA ALA A 16 -6.26 1.21 3.05
C ALA A 16 -5.15 0.45 3.79
N ARG A 17 -4.09 1.17 4.21
CA ARG A 17 -3.00 0.60 4.99
C ARG A 17 -3.47 0.12 6.37
N TYR A 18 -4.21 0.95 7.11
CA TYR A 18 -4.63 0.64 8.47
C TYR A 18 -5.52 -0.61 8.54
N TYR A 19 -6.47 -0.74 7.60
CA TYR A 19 -7.41 -1.86 7.57
C TYR A 19 -7.00 -3.00 6.65
N MET A 20 -5.85 -2.90 5.97
CA MET A 20 -5.35 -3.87 4.98
C MET A 20 -6.37 -4.17 3.86
N VAL A 21 -6.99 -3.13 3.32
CA VAL A 21 -7.98 -3.19 2.24
C VAL A 21 -7.46 -2.52 0.96
N SER A 22 -8.14 -2.72 -0.16
CA SER A 22 -7.83 -2.04 -1.41
C SER A 22 -8.11 -0.53 -1.33
N HIS A 23 -7.52 0.25 -2.24
CA HIS A 23 -7.80 1.68 -2.34
C HIS A 23 -9.26 1.97 -2.71
N GLN A 24 -9.89 1.08 -3.49
CA GLN A 24 -11.30 1.20 -3.87
C GLN A 24 -12.23 0.99 -2.67
N GLU A 25 -11.97 -0.04 -1.86
CA GLU A 25 -12.71 -0.29 -0.61
C GLU A 25 -12.51 0.84 0.40
N ALA A 26 -11.29 1.37 0.53
CA ALA A 26 -11.01 2.52 1.37
C ALA A 26 -11.74 3.78 0.90
N ALA A 27 -11.77 4.04 -0.41
CA ALA A 27 -12.51 5.15 -0.98
C ALA A 27 -14.02 5.01 -0.75
N TYR A 28 -14.56 3.80 -0.88
CA TYR A 28 -15.97 3.51 -0.55
C TYR A 28 -16.28 3.81 0.91
N ALA A 29 -15.47 3.34 1.86
CA ALA A 29 -15.70 3.61 3.28
C ALA A 29 -15.62 5.11 3.62
N LEU A 30 -14.68 5.83 3.01
CA LEU A 30 -14.55 7.28 3.19
C LEU A 30 -15.70 8.04 2.53
N HIS A 31 -16.19 7.57 1.38
CA HIS A 31 -17.40 8.10 0.76
C HIS A 31 -18.61 7.98 1.70
N GLU A 32 -18.86 6.79 2.25
CA GLU A 32 -19.96 6.56 3.18
C GLU A 32 -19.86 7.45 4.42
N LEU A 33 -18.67 7.57 5.03
CA LEU A 33 -18.46 8.46 6.17
C LEU A 33 -18.82 9.93 5.84
N ILE A 34 -18.44 10.41 4.64
CA ILE A 34 -18.78 11.76 4.21
C ILE A 34 -20.29 11.92 3.97
N GLN A 35 -20.96 10.89 3.44
CA GLN A 35 -22.43 10.91 3.28
C GLN A 35 -23.14 10.91 4.64
N GLU A 36 -22.72 10.09 5.59
CA GLU A 36 -23.28 10.06 6.94
C GLU A 36 -23.12 11.42 7.64
N LEU A 37 -21.95 12.04 7.53
CA LEU A 37 -21.72 13.40 8.02
C LEU A 37 -22.61 14.43 7.31
N SER A 38 -22.79 14.29 5.99
CA SER A 38 -23.67 15.17 5.22
C SER A 38 -25.10 15.09 5.73
N VAL A 39 -25.65 13.89 5.90
CA VAL A 39 -27.02 13.69 6.41
C VAL A 39 -27.18 14.31 7.79
N GLU A 40 -26.25 14.04 8.71
CA GLU A 40 -26.36 14.57 10.08
C GLU A 40 -26.29 16.10 10.14
N TYR A 41 -25.39 16.74 9.39
CA TYR A 41 -25.22 18.20 9.48
C TYR A 41 -26.18 18.98 8.58
N VAL A 42 -26.40 18.50 7.36
CA VAL A 42 -27.22 19.21 6.36
C VAL A 42 -28.71 18.92 6.57
N ASP A 43 -29.09 17.66 6.75
CA ASP A 43 -30.50 17.26 6.74
C ASP A 43 -31.11 17.23 8.15
N VAL A 44 -30.36 16.76 9.15
CA VAL A 44 -30.88 16.61 10.52
C VAL A 44 -30.75 17.91 11.32
N ARG A 45 -29.58 18.54 11.29
CA ARG A 45 -29.29 19.73 12.12
C ARG A 45 -29.64 21.05 11.46
N GLU A 46 -29.82 21.06 10.13
CA GLU A 46 -29.87 22.28 9.30
C GLU A 46 -28.70 23.25 9.58
N ASP A 47 -27.62 22.74 10.17
CA ASP A 47 -26.46 23.53 10.54
C ASP A 47 -25.56 23.60 9.32
N ARG A 48 -25.37 24.81 8.79
CA ARG A 48 -24.41 25.07 7.72
C ARG A 48 -23.01 25.09 8.32
N LEU A 49 -22.60 23.94 8.88
CA LEU A 49 -21.31 23.78 9.48
C LEU A 49 -20.26 23.99 8.39
N SER A 50 -19.47 25.04 8.56
CA SER A 50 -18.41 25.38 7.62
C SER A 50 -17.31 24.32 7.77
N LEU A 51 -17.27 23.41 6.79
CA LEU A 51 -16.19 22.45 6.61
C LEU A 51 -14.83 23.13 6.53
N ASP A 52 -14.79 24.44 6.29
CA ASP A 52 -13.56 25.22 6.26
C ASP A 52 -12.81 25.10 7.60
N LYS A 53 -13.50 24.95 8.73
CA LYS A 53 -12.78 24.74 10.02
C LYS A 53 -12.00 23.42 10.06
N VAL A 54 -12.37 22.45 9.23
CA VAL A 54 -11.77 21.12 9.17
C VAL A 54 -10.82 21.00 7.98
N PHE A 55 -11.26 21.41 6.79
CA PHE A 55 -10.54 21.34 5.53
C PHE A 55 -10.24 22.74 5.00
N TRP A 56 -9.09 22.94 4.35
CA TRP A 56 -8.79 24.20 3.70
C TRP A 56 -7.83 24.03 2.55
N VAL A 57 -7.85 25.03 1.66
CA VAL A 57 -6.94 25.09 0.52
C VAL A 57 -5.66 25.81 0.92
N GLY A 58 -4.52 25.19 0.66
CA GLY A 58 -3.18 25.75 0.84
C GLY A 58 -2.47 25.98 -0.49
N ARG A 59 -1.16 25.78 -0.50
CA ARG A 59 -0.34 25.70 -1.73
C ARG A 59 0.37 24.35 -1.78
N VAL A 60 0.90 24.02 -2.95
CA VAL A 60 1.72 22.81 -3.11
C VAL A 60 2.91 22.90 -2.14
N GLY A 61 2.97 21.97 -1.18
CA GLY A 61 4.04 21.91 -0.19
C GLY A 61 3.88 22.85 1.02
N GLU A 62 2.87 23.73 1.03
CA GLU A 62 2.60 24.64 2.14
C GLU A 62 1.17 24.50 2.63
N SER A 63 1.01 24.01 3.86
CA SER A 63 -0.30 23.88 4.52
C SER A 63 -0.90 25.21 4.98
N LYS A 64 -0.22 26.34 4.74
CA LYS A 64 -0.75 27.66 5.09
C LYS A 64 -2.01 27.92 4.25
N ARG A 65 -3.10 28.26 4.94
CA ARG A 65 -4.38 28.60 4.32
C ARG A 65 -4.22 29.71 3.27
N SER A 66 -4.84 29.49 2.11
CA SER A 66 -4.88 30.46 1.02
C SER A 66 -5.56 31.76 1.46
N ALA A 67 -5.12 32.87 0.86
CA ALA A 67 -5.78 34.16 1.04
C ALA A 67 -7.16 34.21 0.35
N ARG A 68 -7.40 33.34 -0.65
CA ARG A 68 -8.72 33.17 -1.25
C ARG A 68 -9.56 32.24 -0.38
N PHE A 69 -10.84 32.58 -0.26
CA PHE A 69 -11.78 31.81 0.55
C PHE A 69 -12.46 30.75 -0.31
N TYR A 70 -12.03 29.49 -0.13
CA TYR A 70 -12.59 28.33 -0.82
C TYR A 70 -13.45 27.54 0.17
N ASN A 71 -14.71 27.35 -0.20
CA ASN A 71 -15.70 26.61 0.59
C ASN A 71 -15.78 25.20 0.05
N LEU A 72 -15.34 24.23 0.86
CA LEU A 72 -15.51 22.82 0.57
C LEU A 72 -16.91 22.38 1.04
N SER A 73 -17.54 21.49 0.28
CA SER A 73 -18.83 20.90 0.63
C SER A 73 -18.71 19.38 0.80
N PHE A 74 -19.62 18.80 1.58
CA PHE A 74 -19.74 17.35 1.69
C PHE A 74 -19.97 16.73 0.31
N GLU A 75 -20.80 17.34 -0.54
CA GLU A 75 -21.02 16.91 -1.92
C GLU A 75 -19.71 16.88 -2.74
N GLY A 76 -18.87 17.92 -2.63
CA GLY A 76 -17.59 18.00 -3.33
C GLY A 76 -16.60 16.92 -2.88
N LEU A 77 -16.54 16.66 -1.57
CA LEU A 77 -15.71 15.59 -1.00
C LEU A 77 -16.25 14.19 -1.34
N GLY A 78 -17.57 14.01 -1.32
CA GLY A 78 -18.23 12.75 -1.69
C GLY A 78 -17.94 12.39 -3.14
N LYS A 79 -18.14 13.33 -4.07
CA LYS A 79 -17.79 13.16 -5.49
C LYS A 79 -16.31 12.84 -5.70
N TYR A 80 -15.44 13.43 -4.89
CA TYR A 80 -14.01 13.11 -4.94
C TYR A 80 -13.75 11.63 -4.58
N PHE A 81 -14.29 11.12 -3.48
CA PHE A 81 -14.10 9.72 -3.11
C PHE A 81 -14.80 8.75 -4.08
N ASP A 82 -16.01 9.07 -4.55
CA ASP A 82 -16.75 8.27 -5.54
C ASP A 82 -15.98 8.09 -6.86
N SER A 83 -15.19 9.09 -7.25
CA SER A 83 -14.35 8.99 -8.46
C SER A 83 -13.29 7.88 -8.42
N PHE A 84 -12.90 7.42 -7.22
CA PHE A 84 -12.00 6.26 -7.04
C PHE A 84 -12.76 4.93 -7.02
N ILE A 85 -14.06 4.95 -6.73
CA ILE A 85 -14.94 3.77 -6.75
C ILE A 85 -15.34 3.47 -8.19
N ASN A 86 -15.77 4.51 -8.91
CA ASN A 86 -16.29 4.45 -10.27
C ASN A 86 -15.52 5.41 -11.19
N PRO A 87 -14.26 5.08 -11.56
CA PRO A 87 -13.44 5.97 -12.37
C PRO A 87 -14.04 6.13 -13.76
N LEU A 88 -14.33 7.38 -14.14
CA LEU A 88 -14.81 7.73 -15.47
C LEU A 88 -13.62 8.16 -16.35
N PRO A 89 -13.51 7.69 -17.62
CA PRO A 89 -12.34 7.94 -18.47
C PRO A 89 -12.01 9.43 -18.72
N GLU A 90 -13.00 10.31 -18.63
CA GLU A 90 -12.87 11.74 -18.94
C GLU A 90 -12.87 12.65 -17.69
N VAL A 91 -12.95 12.08 -16.49
CA VAL A 91 -13.00 12.84 -15.25
C VAL A 91 -11.65 12.75 -14.54
N ASP A 92 -11.04 13.91 -14.30
CA ASP A 92 -9.81 13.97 -13.51
C ASP A 92 -10.15 13.76 -12.02
N ASN A 93 -9.90 12.53 -11.55
CA ASN A 93 -10.10 12.09 -10.17
C ASN A 93 -9.18 12.82 -9.16
N SER A 94 -8.21 13.62 -9.64
CA SER A 94 -7.32 14.40 -8.78
C SER A 94 -7.92 15.75 -8.34
N LEU A 95 -9.11 16.12 -8.84
CA LEU A 95 -9.74 17.41 -8.58
C LEU A 95 -10.94 17.31 -7.64
N VAL A 96 -11.10 18.32 -6.79
CA VAL A 96 -12.23 18.48 -5.87
C VAL A 96 -13.01 19.74 -6.24
N GLY A 97 -14.34 19.59 -6.34
CA GLY A 97 -15.24 20.72 -6.54
C GLY A 97 -15.43 21.52 -5.25
N CYS A 98 -15.33 22.85 -5.35
CA CYS A 98 -15.53 23.78 -4.25
C CYS A 98 -16.10 25.11 -4.76
N PHE A 99 -16.56 25.98 -3.85
CA PHE A 99 -16.99 27.34 -4.20
C PHE A 99 -15.94 28.36 -3.77
N CYS A 100 -15.44 29.19 -4.70
CA CYS A 100 -14.51 30.28 -4.37
C CYS A 100 -15.31 31.55 -4.08
N ALA A 101 -15.46 31.92 -2.81
CA ALA A 101 -16.25 33.08 -2.42
C ALA A 101 -15.66 34.40 -2.92
N SER A 102 -14.33 34.48 -3.09
CA SER A 102 -13.65 35.67 -3.63
C SER A 102 -13.98 35.95 -5.10
N GLU A 103 -14.37 34.91 -5.84
CA GLU A 103 -14.66 34.99 -7.29
C GLU A 103 -16.13 34.67 -7.60
N ALA A 104 -16.93 34.35 -6.57
CA ALA A 104 -18.33 33.94 -6.65
C ALA A 104 -18.58 32.80 -7.67
N GLU A 105 -17.64 31.86 -7.79
CA GLU A 105 -17.65 30.82 -8.82
C GLU A 105 -17.34 29.44 -8.25
N LEU A 106 -17.94 28.40 -8.85
CA LEU A 106 -17.55 27.01 -8.62
C LEU A 106 -16.20 26.72 -9.28
N LYS A 107 -15.29 26.12 -8.51
CA LYS A 107 -13.95 25.76 -8.98
C LYS A 107 -13.63 24.30 -8.71
N ARG A 108 -12.84 23.73 -9.61
CA ARG A 108 -12.17 22.45 -9.40
C ARG A 108 -10.72 22.72 -9.05
N ILE A 109 -10.30 22.27 -7.87
CA ILE A 109 -8.94 22.46 -7.38
C ILE A 109 -8.27 21.12 -7.15
N PRO A 110 -6.94 21.01 -7.31
CA PRO A 110 -6.23 19.77 -7.02
C PRO A 110 -6.41 19.33 -5.56
N ALA A 111 -6.75 18.06 -5.34
CA ALA A 111 -6.84 17.48 -4.00
C ALA A 111 -5.51 17.60 -3.24
N SER A 112 -4.39 17.59 -3.96
CA SER A 112 -3.03 17.72 -3.40
C SER A 112 -2.75 19.06 -2.69
N VAL A 113 -3.57 20.10 -2.94
CA VAL A 113 -3.48 21.39 -2.24
C VAL A 113 -4.54 21.55 -1.15
N ILE A 114 -5.35 20.52 -0.90
CA ILE A 114 -6.33 20.50 0.18
C ILE A 114 -5.72 19.83 1.40
N TYR A 115 -5.74 20.56 2.50
CA TYR A 115 -5.27 20.13 3.81
C TYR A 115 -6.44 19.99 4.77
N PHE A 116 -6.26 19.22 5.83
CA PHE A 116 -7.22 19.11 6.91
C PHE A 116 -6.54 18.97 8.27
N SER A 117 -7.26 19.38 9.31
CA SER A 117 -6.90 19.12 10.71
C SER A 117 -7.55 17.81 11.14
N ARG A 118 -6.72 16.86 11.54
CA ARG A 118 -7.17 15.56 12.01
C ARG A 118 -8.03 15.69 13.27
N LYS A 119 -7.61 16.50 14.24
CA LYS A 119 -8.39 16.80 15.45
C LYS A 119 -9.74 17.41 15.10
N ALA A 120 -9.78 18.40 14.21
CA ALA A 120 -11.04 19.00 13.79
C ALA A 120 -11.95 17.99 13.06
N LEU A 121 -11.38 17.06 12.29
CA LEU A 121 -12.13 15.98 11.66
C LEU A 121 -12.68 14.98 12.70
N VAL A 122 -11.89 14.59 13.69
CA VAL A 122 -12.34 13.74 14.80
C VAL A 122 -13.48 14.40 15.57
N GLU A 123 -13.32 15.69 15.91
CA GLU A 123 -14.37 16.47 16.57
C GLU A 123 -15.64 16.55 15.71
N LEU A 124 -15.51 16.76 14.41
CA LEU A 124 -16.65 16.77 13.48
C LEU A 124 -17.42 15.44 13.52
N ILE A 125 -16.72 14.31 13.49
CA ILE A 125 -17.30 12.96 13.53
C ILE A 125 -17.97 12.66 14.88
N LEU A 126 -17.28 12.96 15.98
CA LEU A 126 -17.85 12.79 17.34
C LEU A 126 -19.08 13.66 17.56
N ASN A 127 -19.04 14.90 17.10
CA ASN A 127 -20.17 15.81 17.19
C ASN A 127 -21.36 15.30 16.38
N ALA A 128 -21.14 14.56 15.29
CA ALA A 128 -22.16 13.84 14.54
C ALA A 128 -22.65 12.54 15.19
N ARG A 129 -22.10 12.17 16.36
CA ARG A 129 -22.38 10.91 17.08
C ARG A 129 -22.06 9.66 16.27
N LEU A 130 -21.14 9.78 15.32
CA LEU A 130 -20.63 8.65 14.54
C LEU A 130 -19.41 8.03 15.22
N GLU A 131 -19.14 6.75 14.93
CA GLU A 131 -17.93 6.10 15.38
C GLU A 131 -16.72 6.68 14.64
N VAL A 132 -15.68 7.07 15.38
CA VAL A 132 -14.48 7.62 14.77
C VAL A 132 -13.61 6.48 14.25
N PRO A 133 -13.30 6.43 12.94
CA PRO A 133 -12.42 5.41 12.41
C PRO A 133 -11.04 5.46 13.08
N ALA A 134 -10.57 4.30 13.54
CA ALA A 134 -9.35 4.19 14.35
C ALA A 134 -8.09 4.69 13.62
N PHE A 135 -8.07 4.65 12.28
CA PHE A 135 -6.97 5.20 11.47
C PHE A 135 -6.82 6.73 11.59
N ILE A 136 -7.90 7.45 11.93
CA ILE A 136 -7.88 8.90 12.14
C ILE A 136 -7.36 9.22 13.55
N LEU A 137 -7.65 8.36 14.54
CA LEU A 137 -7.20 8.54 15.92
C LEU A 137 -5.72 8.19 16.11
N SER A 138 -5.20 7.30 15.29
CA SER A 138 -3.82 6.83 15.38
C SER A 138 -2.85 7.90 14.87
N ASP A 139 -2.24 8.65 15.80
CA ASP A 139 -1.05 9.50 15.54
C ASP A 139 0.15 8.63 15.10
N GLU A 140 0.15 7.37 15.54
CA GLU A 140 1.31 6.48 15.52
C GLU A 140 1.48 5.74 14.19
N VAL A 141 0.43 5.55 13.39
CA VAL A 141 0.56 4.81 12.11
C VAL A 141 1.29 5.63 11.04
N LEU A 142 1.41 6.96 11.23
CA LEU A 142 2.17 7.82 10.32
C LEU A 142 3.49 8.33 10.90
N GLN A 143 3.72 8.29 12.22
CA GLN A 143 5.01 8.71 12.82
C GLN A 143 5.74 7.64 13.63
N ALA A 144 5.05 6.64 14.15
CA ALA A 144 5.72 5.46 14.69
C ALA A 144 6.19 4.54 13.55
N GLU A 145 5.62 4.57 12.34
CA GLU A 145 6.12 3.78 11.20
C GLU A 145 7.14 4.46 10.30
N GLU A 146 7.39 5.78 10.44
CA GLU A 146 8.59 6.38 9.84
C GLU A 146 9.86 6.16 10.69
N ASN A 147 9.73 5.79 11.98
CA ASN A 147 10.90 5.63 12.86
C ASN A 147 10.95 4.37 13.75
N GLN A 148 9.90 3.57 13.94
CA GLN A 148 9.93 2.41 14.86
C GLN A 148 9.14 1.15 14.41
N GLY A 149 8.02 1.26 13.69
CA GLY A 149 7.31 0.10 13.11
C GLY A 149 8.02 -0.50 11.89
N ASP A 150 8.88 0.30 11.28
CA ASP A 150 9.72 -0.08 10.15
C ASP A 150 10.84 -1.03 10.56
N ALA A 151 11.48 -0.81 11.71
CA ALA A 151 12.59 -1.65 12.10
C ALA A 151 12.13 -3.09 12.38
N GLY A 152 11.07 -3.34 13.14
CA GLY A 152 10.68 -4.71 13.50
C GLY A 152 10.09 -5.52 12.33
N PHE A 153 9.20 -4.91 11.55
CA PHE A 153 8.54 -5.57 10.43
C PHE A 153 9.39 -5.52 9.16
N LYS A 154 10.00 -4.37 8.78
CA LYS A 154 10.99 -4.38 7.68
C LYS A 154 12.25 -5.12 8.05
N GLN A 155 12.73 -5.23 9.29
CA GLN A 155 13.88 -6.10 9.57
C GLN A 155 13.49 -7.57 9.48
N LYS A 156 12.28 -7.98 9.89
CA LYS A 156 11.82 -9.35 9.61
C LYS A 156 11.69 -9.60 8.12
N GLU A 157 11.08 -8.69 7.37
CA GLU A 157 10.94 -8.84 5.90
C GLU A 157 12.29 -8.72 5.17
N GLN A 158 13.17 -7.80 5.56
CA GLN A 158 14.55 -7.68 5.07
C GLN A 158 15.39 -8.88 5.49
N ASN A 159 15.20 -9.45 6.67
CA ASN A 159 15.86 -10.69 7.07
C ASN A 159 15.38 -11.84 6.18
N TYR A 160 14.07 -11.95 5.91
CA TYR A 160 13.56 -12.94 4.96
C TYR A 160 14.09 -12.72 3.55
N ILE A 161 14.10 -11.48 3.06
CA ILE A 161 14.65 -11.13 1.74
C ILE A 161 16.16 -11.41 1.69
N SER A 162 16.92 -11.03 2.73
CA SER A 162 18.36 -11.27 2.82
C SER A 162 18.67 -12.77 2.91
N LEU A 163 17.89 -13.53 3.68
CA LEU A 163 18.00 -15.00 3.74
C LEU A 163 17.68 -15.64 2.39
N ILE A 164 16.65 -15.16 1.68
CA ILE A 164 16.33 -15.65 0.34
C ILE A 164 17.47 -15.32 -0.64
N ILE A 165 17.95 -14.07 -0.67
CA ILE A 165 19.03 -13.65 -1.59
C ILE A 165 20.33 -14.40 -1.28
N ASN A 166 20.75 -14.44 -0.02
CA ASN A 166 21.96 -15.15 0.39
C ASN A 166 21.82 -16.64 0.12
N GLY A 167 20.66 -17.24 0.41
CA GLY A 167 20.41 -18.64 0.11
C GLY A 167 20.44 -18.94 -1.39
N LEU A 168 19.87 -18.08 -2.23
CA LEU A 168 19.98 -18.22 -3.69
C LEU A 168 21.43 -18.10 -4.16
N PHE A 169 22.20 -17.17 -3.59
CA PHE A 169 23.61 -16.99 -3.92
C PHE A 169 24.48 -18.19 -3.51
N GLU A 170 24.29 -18.71 -2.29
CA GLU A 170 24.98 -19.92 -1.84
C GLU A 170 24.55 -21.16 -2.63
N MET A 171 23.28 -21.26 -3.02
CA MET A 171 22.83 -22.31 -3.93
C MET A 171 23.55 -22.25 -5.28
N ILE A 172 23.79 -21.06 -5.85
CA ILE A 172 24.55 -20.92 -7.10
C ILE A 172 25.97 -21.46 -6.92
N LYS A 173 26.63 -21.15 -5.81
CA LYS A 173 27.97 -21.67 -5.49
C LYS A 173 27.97 -23.18 -5.32
N GLU A 174 27.03 -23.74 -4.56
CA GLU A 174 26.94 -25.18 -4.34
C GLU A 174 26.59 -25.95 -5.63
N VAL A 175 25.79 -25.35 -6.51
CA VAL A 175 25.54 -25.89 -7.85
C VAL A 175 26.81 -25.85 -8.69
N ASP A 176 27.54 -24.73 -8.73
CA ASP A 176 28.81 -24.65 -9.45
C ASP A 176 29.81 -25.69 -8.92
N LYS A 177 30.01 -25.72 -7.61
CA LYS A 177 30.85 -26.68 -6.89
C LYS A 177 30.53 -28.12 -7.25
N ALA A 178 29.24 -28.48 -7.26
CA ALA A 178 28.81 -29.81 -7.64
C ALA A 178 29.23 -30.19 -9.07
N HIS A 179 29.35 -29.22 -9.98
CA HIS A 179 29.78 -29.43 -11.37
C HIS A 179 31.29 -29.32 -11.57
N THR A 180 31.99 -28.49 -10.81
CA THR A 180 33.40 -28.14 -11.05
C THR A 180 34.38 -28.91 -10.17
N GLU A 181 34.00 -29.29 -8.95
CA GLU A 181 34.90 -29.96 -8.02
C GLU A 181 34.93 -31.49 -8.17
N GLN A 182 36.09 -32.08 -7.86
CA GLN A 182 36.25 -33.53 -7.73
C GLN A 182 36.09 -33.95 -6.28
N PHE A 183 34.99 -34.64 -5.98
CA PHE A 183 34.72 -35.19 -4.65
C PHE A 183 35.37 -36.58 -4.49
N LEU A 184 36.16 -36.76 -3.44
CA LEU A 184 36.88 -38.02 -3.18
C LEU A 184 36.06 -39.00 -2.34
N ASP A 185 35.19 -38.49 -1.46
CA ASP A 185 34.30 -39.30 -0.63
C ASP A 185 32.93 -39.55 -1.30
N GLU A 186 32.36 -40.73 -1.05
CA GLU A 186 31.09 -41.16 -1.66
C GLU A 186 29.88 -40.36 -1.19
N GLU A 187 29.92 -39.81 0.02
CA GLU A 187 28.82 -39.00 0.57
C GLU A 187 28.71 -37.67 -0.15
N SER A 188 29.83 -36.97 -0.34
CA SER A 188 29.89 -35.71 -1.09
C SER A 188 29.58 -35.91 -2.57
N LYS A 189 30.01 -37.03 -3.18
CA LYS A 189 29.58 -37.38 -4.55
C LYS A 189 28.06 -37.53 -4.66
N ARG A 190 27.44 -38.26 -3.74
CA ARG A 190 25.98 -38.46 -3.73
C ARG A 190 25.23 -37.15 -3.53
N ARG A 191 25.74 -36.27 -2.66
CA ARG A 191 25.19 -34.93 -2.47
C ARG A 191 25.31 -34.09 -3.74
N ALA A 192 26.48 -34.05 -4.37
CA ALA A 192 26.70 -33.32 -5.62
C ALA A 192 25.77 -33.80 -6.75
N GLU A 193 25.62 -35.10 -6.94
CA GLU A 193 24.67 -35.65 -7.92
C GLU A 193 23.20 -35.33 -7.60
N THR A 194 22.85 -35.28 -6.32
CA THR A 194 21.51 -34.86 -5.89
C THR A 194 21.26 -33.38 -6.19
N ILE A 195 22.24 -32.51 -5.93
CA ILE A 195 22.18 -31.08 -6.26
C ILE A 195 21.99 -30.89 -7.77
N LYS A 196 22.80 -31.55 -8.61
CA LYS A 196 22.67 -31.50 -10.08
C LYS A 196 21.27 -31.90 -10.55
N ARG A 197 20.75 -33.02 -10.02
CA ARG A 197 19.41 -33.53 -10.38
C ARG A 197 18.31 -32.55 -9.99
N ARG A 198 18.37 -31.98 -8.78
CA ARG A 198 17.36 -31.02 -8.30
C ARG A 198 17.45 -29.69 -9.04
N ALA A 199 18.65 -29.23 -9.40
CA ALA A 199 18.86 -28.05 -10.24
C ALA A 199 18.28 -28.22 -11.66
N LEU A 200 18.39 -29.41 -12.25
CA LEU A 200 17.73 -29.73 -13.52
C LEU A 200 16.20 -29.58 -13.44
N GLY A 201 15.62 -29.90 -12.29
CA GLY A 201 14.18 -29.76 -12.02
C GLY A 201 13.66 -28.32 -12.10
N LEU A 202 14.52 -27.31 -11.95
CA LEU A 202 14.16 -25.90 -12.10
C LEU A 202 13.90 -25.52 -13.56
N ARG A 203 14.41 -26.28 -14.54
CA ARG A 203 14.25 -26.01 -15.98
C ARG A 203 12.92 -26.56 -16.55
N SER A 204 11.89 -26.74 -15.72
CA SER A 204 10.64 -27.36 -16.17
C SER A 204 9.93 -26.49 -17.22
N ALA A 205 9.68 -27.06 -18.40
CA ALA A 205 8.92 -26.40 -19.48
C ALA A 205 7.39 -26.47 -19.30
N ARG A 206 6.90 -26.87 -18.12
CA ARG A 206 5.45 -26.99 -17.87
C ARG A 206 4.83 -25.60 -17.69
N LYS A 207 3.73 -25.35 -18.42
CA LYS A 207 2.98 -24.08 -18.38
C LYS A 207 2.52 -23.65 -16.97
N ASN A 208 2.27 -24.62 -16.08
CA ASN A 208 1.85 -24.36 -14.69
C ASN A 208 2.92 -24.74 -13.67
N PHE A 209 4.21 -24.67 -14.04
CA PHE A 209 5.29 -24.99 -13.12
C PHE A 209 5.34 -23.98 -11.98
N ASN A 210 5.24 -24.47 -10.74
CA ASN A 210 5.52 -23.67 -9.57
C ASN A 210 6.99 -23.86 -9.18
N PRO A 211 7.84 -22.81 -9.24
CA PRO A 211 9.26 -22.95 -8.91
C PRO A 211 9.51 -23.07 -7.41
N CYS A 212 8.60 -22.62 -6.53
CA CYS A 212 8.86 -22.53 -5.09
C CYS A 212 9.20 -23.91 -4.47
N PRO A 213 8.44 -25.01 -4.72
CA PRO A 213 8.80 -26.33 -4.20
C PRO A 213 10.13 -26.86 -4.77
N ALA A 214 10.43 -26.55 -6.04
CA ALA A 214 11.68 -26.99 -6.66
C ALA A 214 12.91 -26.24 -6.10
N ILE A 215 12.77 -24.95 -5.81
CA ILE A 215 13.78 -24.14 -5.14
C ILE A 215 14.06 -24.68 -3.73
N LEU A 216 13.01 -24.96 -2.95
CA LEU A 216 13.16 -25.52 -1.60
C LEU A 216 13.83 -26.90 -1.61
N SER A 217 13.45 -27.75 -2.56
CA SER A 217 14.10 -29.04 -2.73
C SER A 217 15.58 -28.86 -3.06
N LEU A 218 15.94 -27.94 -3.96
CA LEU A 218 17.35 -27.67 -4.25
C LEU A 218 18.11 -27.16 -3.02
N ALA A 219 17.55 -26.20 -2.28
CA ALA A 219 18.15 -25.64 -1.07
C ALA A 219 18.43 -26.71 -0.01
N GLU A 220 17.50 -27.64 0.19
CA GLU A 220 17.67 -28.77 1.12
C GLU A 220 18.86 -29.67 0.74
N ALA A 221 19.01 -30.02 -0.55
CA ALA A 221 20.14 -30.83 -0.99
C ALA A 221 21.47 -30.06 -0.94
N ALA A 222 21.41 -28.76 -1.20
CA ALA A 222 22.55 -27.86 -1.08
C ALA A 222 22.89 -27.56 0.40
N GLY A 223 22.06 -27.95 1.37
CA GLY A 223 22.27 -27.65 2.79
C GLY A 223 22.30 -26.16 3.09
N VAL A 224 21.58 -25.37 2.29
CA VAL A 224 21.57 -23.90 2.38
C VAL A 224 20.43 -23.45 3.27
N ASP A 225 20.73 -22.50 4.17
CA ASP A 225 19.73 -21.88 5.02
C ASP A 225 18.85 -20.92 4.20
N MET A 226 17.57 -21.26 4.07
CA MET A 226 16.56 -20.50 3.33
C MET A 226 15.19 -20.69 4.01
N PRO A 227 14.23 -19.75 3.87
CA PRO A 227 12.91 -19.93 4.45
C PRO A 227 12.21 -21.19 3.92
N ASN A 228 11.98 -22.18 4.80
CA ASN A 228 11.46 -23.51 4.46
C ASN A 228 9.98 -23.57 4.07
N SER A 229 9.33 -22.42 3.85
CA SER A 229 7.90 -22.33 3.61
C SER A 229 7.61 -21.91 2.15
N PRO A 230 6.93 -22.77 1.36
CA PRO A 230 6.53 -22.41 0.00
C PRO A 230 5.66 -21.15 -0.07
N LYS A 231 4.85 -20.90 0.97
CA LYS A 231 4.03 -19.69 1.08
C LYS A 231 4.88 -18.44 1.26
N THR A 232 5.97 -18.54 2.02
CA THR A 232 6.89 -17.42 2.28
C THR A 232 7.67 -17.06 1.02
N LEU A 233 8.22 -18.06 0.32
CA LEU A 233 8.87 -17.83 -0.98
C LEU A 233 7.89 -17.21 -1.99
N ARG A 234 6.67 -17.73 -2.09
CA ARG A 234 5.66 -17.18 -3.00
C ARG A 234 5.32 -15.72 -2.69
N LYS A 235 5.19 -15.36 -1.41
CA LYS A 235 4.94 -13.97 -0.97
C LYS A 235 6.00 -13.00 -1.52
N TYR A 236 7.28 -13.39 -1.52
CA TYR A 236 8.38 -12.50 -1.91
C TYR A 236 8.81 -12.60 -3.37
N MET A 237 8.61 -13.75 -4.02
CA MET A 237 8.96 -13.95 -5.44
C MET A 237 7.85 -13.49 -6.41
N GLY A 238 6.61 -13.35 -5.93
CA GLY A 238 5.45 -13.01 -6.75
C GLY A 238 4.98 -14.16 -7.65
N ASP A 239 3.79 -14.04 -8.22
CA ASP A 239 3.19 -15.06 -9.10
C ASP A 239 3.78 -15.04 -10.54
N ASN A 240 4.65 -14.08 -10.85
CA ASN A 240 5.20 -13.83 -12.20
C ASN A 240 6.25 -14.86 -12.69
N LEU A 241 6.47 -15.96 -11.98
CA LEU A 241 7.36 -17.04 -12.44
C LEU A 241 6.63 -18.15 -13.20
N SER A 242 5.31 -18.07 -13.36
CA SER A 242 4.61 -18.87 -14.38
C SER A 242 4.96 -18.29 -15.75
N GLY A 243 5.90 -18.93 -16.44
CA GLY A 243 6.47 -18.45 -17.69
C GLY A 243 5.42 -18.07 -18.73
N ASP A 244 5.34 -16.77 -19.01
CA ASP A 244 4.83 -16.26 -20.28
C ASP A 244 6.06 -15.92 -21.14
N ALA A 245 6.53 -16.93 -21.87
CA ALA A 245 7.42 -16.76 -23.00
C ALA A 245 6.58 -16.93 -24.27
N GLY A 246 6.31 -15.82 -24.93
CA GLY A 246 5.68 -15.76 -26.26
C GLY A 246 4.93 -14.43 -26.42
N SER A 247 5.12 -13.63 -27.46
CA SER A 247 5.88 -13.80 -28.70
C SER A 247 5.88 -12.42 -29.36
N ALA A 248 7.06 -11.85 -29.60
CA ALA A 248 7.20 -10.71 -30.51
C ALA A 248 7.47 -11.28 -31.92
N ASP A 249 6.44 -11.23 -32.76
CA ASP A 249 6.61 -11.09 -34.21
C ASP A 249 6.47 -9.60 -34.55
#